data_AF-A0A4V1XGY5-F1
#
_entry.id   AF-A0A4V1XGY5-F1
#
_cell.length_a   1.000
_cell.length_b   1.000
_cell.length_c   1.000
_cell.angle_alpha   90.00
_cell.angle_beta   90.00
_cell.angle_gamma   90.00
#
_symmetry.space_group_name_H-M   'P 1'
#
loop_
_entity.id
_entity.type
_entity.pdbx_description
1 polymer ?
#
loop_
_entity_poly.entity_id
_entity_poly.type
_entity_poly.pdbx_seq_one_letter_code
_entity_poly.pdbx_strand_id
1 'polypeptide(L)'
;MTDITPIFNGILKSHEAPPLNNRSFSVDNLDDFLQEAYKIRTNIASLHADLRNIRQSYLSTAQPRRHLIRSTHNGQQSRPLSDREREEIDAQMKQMLRTLNGSIRNMADAEQVRHETALTLINKKYGRGLNLARAWAAGGGPSSKSAEHVAAEEGETTISTHRESILWFLRQRLQECVEAQQNMMEIRITREMEKSRSVLAKAQGPDMASLQSTYESSSSADYKATASSQAASQEATPSYNPAEGLTQEQVQMFEQDNKEMLKHYESTLDQVRCV
;
A
#
# COMPACT_ATOMS: atom_id res chain seq x y z
N MET A 1 9.13 -16.45 24.93
CA MET A 1 9.82 -17.76 24.81
C MET A 1 11.10 -17.69 25.62
N THR A 2 11.35 -18.67 26.48
CA THR A 2 12.56 -18.78 27.31
C THR A 2 13.77 -19.21 26.48
N ASP A 3 14.92 -18.59 26.73
CA ASP A 3 16.18 -18.94 26.07
C ASP A 3 16.71 -20.27 26.62
N ILE A 4 16.66 -21.32 25.78
CA ILE A 4 17.11 -22.69 26.09
C ILE A 4 18.58 -22.94 25.75
N THR A 5 19.24 -21.97 25.09
CA THR A 5 20.65 -22.02 24.70
C THR A 5 21.60 -22.39 25.85
N PRO A 6 21.45 -21.85 27.10
CA PRO A 6 22.35 -22.23 28.19
C PRO A 6 22.20 -23.69 28.62
N ILE A 7 20.97 -24.23 28.59
CA ILE A 7 20.70 -25.64 28.94
C ILE A 7 21.31 -26.55 27.87
N PHE A 8 21.10 -26.24 26.59
CA PHE A 8 21.66 -26.99 25.48
C PHE A 8 23.19 -26.95 25.47
N ASN A 9 23.80 -25.80 25.76
CA ASN A 9 25.25 -25.67 25.91
C ASN A 9 25.80 -26.48 27.08
N GLY A 10 25.02 -26.68 28.14
CA GLY A 10 25.35 -27.62 29.23
C GLY A 10 25.43 -29.06 28.73
N ILE A 11 24.48 -29.48 27.90
CA ILE A 11 24.43 -30.83 27.30
C ILE A 11 25.57 -31.03 26.29
N LEU A 12 25.88 -30.02 25.47
CA LEU A 12 27.01 -30.09 24.54
C LEU A 12 28.34 -30.27 25.28
N LYS A 13 28.54 -29.55 26.39
CA LYS A 13 29.72 -29.72 27.24
C LYS A 13 29.84 -31.12 27.84
N SER A 14 28.73 -31.76 28.23
CA SER A 14 28.76 -33.15 28.72
C SER A 14 29.10 -34.17 27.64
N HIS A 15 28.96 -33.82 26.36
CA HIS A 15 29.30 -34.65 25.22
C HIS A 15 30.63 -34.25 24.55
N GLU A 16 31.47 -33.44 25.22
CA GLU A 16 32.74 -32.90 24.66
C GLU A 16 32.56 -32.12 23.35
N ALA A 17 31.35 -31.63 23.07
CA ALA A 17 31.04 -30.84 21.89
C ALA A 17 31.28 -29.34 22.17
N PRO A 18 31.75 -28.57 21.17
CA PRO A 18 31.92 -27.13 21.32
C PRO A 18 30.58 -26.45 21.64
N PRO A 19 30.55 -25.49 22.59
CA PRO A 19 29.32 -24.77 22.92
C PRO A 19 28.86 -23.93 21.73
N LEU A 20 27.54 -23.78 21.57
CA LEU A 20 26.98 -22.82 20.63
C LEU A 20 27.38 -21.42 21.08
N ASN A 21 28.21 -20.75 20.28
CA ASN A 21 28.42 -19.32 20.41
C ASN A 21 27.19 -18.60 19.86
N ASN A 22 26.68 -17.64 20.63
CA ASN A 22 25.68 -16.69 20.13
C ASN A 22 26.33 -15.86 19.03
N ARG A 23 26.23 -16.32 17.79
CA ARG A 23 26.69 -15.58 16.62
C ARG A 23 25.83 -14.31 16.56
N SER A 24 26.42 -13.17 16.86
CA SER A 24 25.76 -11.89 16.66
C SER A 24 25.40 -11.78 15.18
N PHE A 25 24.10 -11.73 14.89
CA PHE A 25 23.61 -11.54 13.53
C PHE A 25 24.10 -10.18 13.03
N SER A 26 24.99 -10.18 12.05
CA SER A 26 25.45 -8.96 11.37
C SER A 26 25.05 -9.02 9.90
N VAL A 27 24.43 -7.94 9.43
CA VAL A 27 24.00 -7.77 8.05
C VAL A 27 25.20 -7.73 7.10
N ASP A 28 26.36 -7.25 7.55
CA ASP A 28 27.57 -7.11 6.74
C ASP A 28 28.17 -8.46 6.30
N ASN A 29 27.80 -9.54 6.98
CA ASN A 29 28.25 -10.90 6.65
C ASN A 29 27.29 -11.61 5.67
N LEU A 30 26.23 -10.95 5.21
CA LEU A 30 25.26 -11.52 4.28
C LEU A 30 25.68 -11.28 2.82
N ASP A 31 25.12 -12.10 1.93
CA ASP A 31 25.20 -11.90 0.49
C ASP A 31 24.62 -10.54 0.06
N ASP A 32 25.15 -9.98 -1.02
CA ASP A 32 24.83 -8.63 -1.51
C ASP A 32 23.31 -8.46 -1.72
N PHE A 33 22.65 -9.49 -2.24
CA PHE A 33 21.19 -9.52 -2.41
C PHE A 33 20.45 -9.33 -1.08
N LEU A 34 20.89 -10.03 -0.03
CA LEU A 34 20.25 -9.95 1.28
C LEU A 34 20.53 -8.61 1.94
N GLN A 35 21.75 -8.07 1.79
CA GLN A 35 22.08 -6.74 2.28
C GLN A 35 21.18 -5.68 1.65
N GLU A 36 20.98 -5.73 0.33
CA GLU A 36 20.07 -4.82 -0.38
C GLU A 36 18.63 -4.97 0.08
N ALA A 37 18.14 -6.21 0.22
CA ALA A 37 16.80 -6.49 0.75
C ALA A 37 16.60 -5.91 2.17
N TYR A 38 17.60 -6.01 3.05
CA TYR A 38 17.55 -5.41 4.39
C TYR A 38 17.52 -3.88 4.36
N LYS A 39 18.30 -3.26 3.46
CA LYS A 39 18.28 -1.80 3.25
C LYS A 39 16.90 -1.34 2.79
N ILE A 40 16.33 -2.00 1.77
CA ILE A 40 14.98 -1.70 1.26
C ILE A 40 13.93 -1.88 2.36
N ARG A 41 13.97 -2.98 3.11
CA ARG A 41 13.06 -3.23 4.24
C ARG A 41 13.12 -2.12 5.28
N THR A 42 14.31 -1.68 5.64
CA THR A 42 14.52 -0.61 6.63
C THR A 42 13.92 0.71 6.14
N ASN A 43 14.13 1.03 4.86
CA ASN A 43 13.56 2.23 4.24
C ASN A 43 12.02 2.17 4.17
N ILE A 44 11.44 1.02 3.80
CA ILE A 44 9.98 0.82 3.82
C ILE A 44 9.42 0.98 5.24
N ALA A 45 10.09 0.39 6.24
CA ALA A 45 9.68 0.50 7.64
C ALA A 45 9.74 1.95 8.15
N SER A 46 10.78 2.70 7.78
CA SER A 46 10.89 4.13 8.10
C SER A 46 9.74 4.91 7.46
N LEU A 47 9.51 4.74 6.15
CA LEU A 47 8.41 5.41 5.45
C LEU A 47 7.05 5.12 6.09
N HIS A 48 6.80 3.86 6.45
CA HIS A 48 5.57 3.47 7.11
C HIS A 48 5.41 4.11 8.50
N ALA A 49 6.49 4.18 9.29
CA ALA A 49 6.48 4.87 10.57
C ALA A 49 6.23 6.38 10.41
N ASP A 50 6.89 7.00 9.43
CA ASP A 50 6.74 8.42 9.10
C ASP A 50 5.29 8.74 8.73
N LEU A 51 4.69 7.94 7.82
CA LEU A 51 3.27 8.04 7.43
C LEU A 51 2.33 8.00 8.65
N ARG A 52 2.57 7.10 9.60
CA ARG A 52 1.74 6.98 10.81
C ARG A 52 1.90 8.18 11.73
N ASN A 53 3.11 8.71 11.87
CA ASN A 53 3.39 9.88 12.70
C ASN A 53 2.72 11.13 12.13
N ILE A 54 2.84 11.37 10.82
CA ILE A 54 2.27 12.56 10.18
C ILE A 54 0.75 12.48 9.98
N ARG A 55 0.14 11.28 10.04
CA ARG A 55 -1.30 11.09 9.73
C ARG A 55 -2.20 12.04 10.50
N GLN A 56 -1.93 12.23 11.79
CA GLN A 56 -2.76 13.08 12.64
C GLN A 56 -2.63 14.57 12.26
N SER A 57 -1.42 15.08 12.09
CA SER A 57 -1.17 16.48 11.73
C SER A 57 -1.57 16.79 10.28
N TYR A 58 -1.46 15.81 9.38
CA TYR A 58 -1.84 15.89 7.97
C TYR A 58 -3.36 15.97 7.80
N LEU A 59 -4.10 15.13 8.53
CA LEU A 59 -5.57 15.10 8.47
C LEU A 59 -6.22 16.19 9.32
N SER A 60 -5.51 16.88 10.21
CA SER A 60 -6.14 17.91 11.05
C SER A 60 -6.51 19.16 10.25
N THR A 61 -7.79 19.33 9.92
CA THR A 61 -8.34 20.55 9.29
C THR A 61 -8.82 21.58 10.32
N ALA A 62 -8.61 21.32 11.61
CA ALA A 62 -9.09 22.19 12.67
C ALA A 62 -8.33 23.52 12.68
N GLN A 63 -9.08 24.62 12.52
CA GLN A 63 -8.57 25.96 12.78
C GLN A 63 -7.99 25.99 14.21
N PRO A 64 -6.76 26.52 14.43
CA PRO A 64 -6.20 26.59 15.76
C PRO A 64 -7.12 27.44 16.64
N ARG A 65 -7.81 26.80 17.60
CA ARG A 65 -8.66 27.52 18.56
C ARG A 65 -7.76 28.45 19.35
N ARG A 66 -7.89 29.76 19.11
CA ARG A 66 -7.08 30.83 19.73
C ARG A 66 -7.25 30.93 21.26
N HIS A 67 -8.07 30.09 21.87
CA HIS A 67 -8.51 30.22 23.27
C HIS A 67 -7.79 29.26 24.23
N LEU A 68 -6.84 28.44 23.77
CA LEU A 68 -6.10 27.48 24.61
C LEU A 68 -4.58 27.74 24.57
N ILE A 69 -4.15 28.98 24.77
CA ILE A 69 -2.73 29.33 24.95
C ILE A 69 -2.36 29.07 26.43
N ARG A 70 -2.40 27.81 26.86
CA ARG A 70 -1.74 27.37 28.11
C ARG A 70 -1.57 25.85 28.13
N SER A 71 -0.47 25.35 27.57
CA SER A 71 0.35 24.30 28.19
C SER A 71 1.46 23.77 27.27
N THR A 72 2.69 23.88 27.79
CA THR A 72 3.79 22.89 27.76
C THR A 72 4.42 22.50 26.41
N HIS A 73 5.47 23.23 26.04
CA HIS A 73 6.87 22.80 25.76
C HIS A 73 7.23 21.45 25.08
N ASN A 74 6.32 20.71 24.44
CA ASN A 74 6.67 19.50 23.65
C ASN A 74 5.84 19.33 22.36
N GLY A 75 5.15 20.39 21.91
CA GLY A 75 4.04 20.29 20.95
C GLY A 75 4.33 20.55 19.47
N GLN A 76 5.53 20.29 18.94
CA GLN A 76 5.77 20.47 17.50
C GLN A 76 4.91 19.54 16.61
N GLN A 77 4.47 18.40 17.14
CA GLN A 77 3.67 17.40 16.43
C GLN A 77 2.16 17.72 16.36
N SER A 78 1.66 18.70 17.14
CA SER A 78 0.22 18.98 17.24
C SER A 78 -0.24 20.20 16.43
N ARG A 79 0.69 20.87 15.72
CA ARG A 79 0.33 21.98 14.86
C ARG A 79 -0.29 21.40 13.57
N PRO A 80 -1.50 21.83 13.15
CA PRO A 80 -2.04 21.40 11.86
C PRO A 80 -1.10 21.88 10.74
N LEU A 81 -0.71 20.95 9.86
CA LEU A 81 0.13 21.26 8.70
C LEU A 81 -0.62 22.20 7.76
N SER A 82 0.08 23.17 7.19
CA SER A 82 -0.44 24.03 6.12
C SER A 82 -0.65 23.25 4.83
N ASP A 83 -1.50 23.75 3.94
CA ASP A 83 -1.77 23.07 2.66
C ASP A 83 -0.52 22.92 1.79
N ARG A 84 0.44 23.85 1.89
CA ARG A 84 1.72 23.75 1.18
C ARG A 84 2.62 22.67 1.78
N GLU A 85 2.73 22.61 3.11
CA GLU A 85 3.51 21.56 3.78
C GLU A 85 2.95 20.16 3.47
N ARG A 86 1.62 20.02 3.37
CA ARG A 86 0.97 18.76 2.97
C ARG A 86 1.34 18.33 1.55
N GLU A 87 1.30 19.25 0.59
CA GLU A 87 1.68 18.97 -0.80
C GLU A 87 3.17 18.60 -0.92
N GLU A 88 4.03 19.29 -0.19
CA GLU A 88 5.47 18.97 -0.12
C GLU A 88 5.71 17.55 0.44
N ILE A 89 4.99 17.18 1.50
CA ILE A 89 5.03 15.83 2.06
C ILE A 89 4.51 14.80 1.05
N ASP A 90 3.40 15.07 0.36
CA ASP A 90 2.85 14.17 -0.66
C ASP A 90 3.82 13.96 -1.83
N ALA A 91 4.49 15.02 -2.28
CA ALA A 91 5.52 14.94 -3.31
C ALA A 91 6.72 14.11 -2.85
N GLN A 92 7.21 14.33 -1.62
CA GLN A 92 8.32 13.59 -1.03
C GLN A 92 7.97 12.10 -0.86
N MET A 93 6.78 11.78 -0.36
CA MET A 93 6.33 10.40 -0.17
C MET A 93 6.20 9.67 -1.52
N LYS A 94 5.57 10.30 -2.52
CA LYS A 94 5.50 9.76 -3.88
C LYS A 94 6.87 9.50 -4.46
N GLN A 95 7.83 10.40 -4.23
CA GLN A 95 9.20 10.21 -4.69
C GLN A 95 9.85 9.00 -4.03
N MET A 96 9.74 8.87 -2.70
CA MET A 96 10.30 7.73 -1.97
C MET A 96 9.65 6.41 -2.37
N LEU A 97 8.33 6.37 -2.57
CA LEU A 97 7.62 5.18 -3.07
C LEU A 97 8.11 4.77 -4.47
N ARG A 98 8.32 5.73 -5.38
CA ARG A 98 8.87 5.46 -6.71
C ARG A 98 10.30 4.95 -6.65
N THR A 99 11.15 5.56 -5.83
CA THR A 99 12.52 5.10 -5.61
C THR A 99 12.56 3.69 -5.04
N LEU A 100 11.72 3.38 -4.05
CA LEU A 100 11.62 2.03 -3.46
C LEU A 100 11.14 1.00 -4.49
N ASN A 101 10.11 1.32 -5.27
CA ASN A 101 9.64 0.45 -6.35
C ASN A 101 10.75 0.18 -7.38
N GLY A 102 11.48 1.23 -7.79
CA GLY A 102 12.65 1.10 -8.65
C GLY A 102 13.73 0.19 -8.07
N SER A 103 14.07 0.34 -6.78
CA SER A 103 15.06 -0.52 -6.12
C SER A 103 14.62 -2.00 -6.08
N ILE A 104 13.34 -2.27 -5.82
CA ILE A 104 12.80 -3.64 -5.83
C ILE A 104 12.83 -4.24 -7.24
N ARG A 105 12.56 -3.44 -8.28
CA ARG A 105 12.65 -3.89 -9.67
C ARG A 105 14.09 -4.21 -10.06
N ASN A 106 15.02 -3.31 -9.80
CA ASN A 106 16.43 -3.53 -10.08
C ASN A 106 16.96 -4.80 -9.39
N MET A 107 16.57 -5.02 -8.13
CA MET A 107 16.94 -6.23 -7.39
C MET A 107 16.29 -7.50 -7.96
N ALA A 108 15.06 -7.42 -8.46
CA ALA A 108 14.41 -8.53 -9.15
C ALA A 108 15.09 -8.85 -10.49
N ASP A 109 15.42 -7.83 -11.28
CA ASP A 109 16.13 -7.99 -12.55
C ASP A 109 17.52 -8.59 -12.33
N ALA A 110 18.23 -8.16 -11.29
CA ALA A 110 19.53 -8.72 -10.91
C ALA A 110 19.43 -10.19 -10.46
N GLU A 111 18.37 -10.55 -9.73
CA GLU A 111 18.10 -11.94 -9.33
C GLU A 111 17.80 -12.81 -10.54
N GLN A 112 16.99 -12.32 -11.48
CA GLN A 112 16.68 -13.03 -12.71
C GLN A 112 17.95 -13.33 -13.52
N VAL A 113 18.80 -12.34 -13.74
CA VAL A 113 20.07 -12.52 -14.46
C VAL A 113 20.97 -13.53 -13.75
N ARG A 114 21.03 -13.50 -12.40
CA ARG A 114 21.80 -14.45 -11.61
C ARG A 114 21.23 -15.87 -11.73
N HIS A 115 19.92 -16.03 -11.66
CA HIS A 115 19.25 -17.32 -11.75
C HIS A 115 19.46 -17.95 -13.14
N GLU A 116 19.24 -17.18 -14.21
CA GLU A 116 19.51 -17.61 -15.58
C GLU A 116 20.98 -17.99 -15.77
N THR A 117 21.91 -17.18 -15.26
CA THR A 117 23.35 -17.46 -15.31
C THR A 117 23.67 -18.77 -14.59
N ALA A 118 23.13 -18.99 -13.38
CA ALA A 118 23.34 -20.21 -12.62
C ALA A 118 22.83 -21.44 -13.37
N LEU A 119 21.63 -21.38 -13.95
CA LEU A 119 21.07 -22.45 -14.78
C LEU A 119 21.92 -22.72 -16.02
N THR A 120 22.39 -21.68 -16.72
CA THR A 120 23.27 -21.89 -17.89
C THR A 120 24.61 -22.52 -17.49
N LEU A 121 25.15 -22.19 -16.31
CA LEU A 121 26.39 -22.78 -15.81
C LEU A 121 26.19 -24.24 -15.40
N ILE A 122 25.08 -24.57 -14.74
CA ILE A 122 24.70 -25.95 -14.41
C ILE A 122 24.54 -26.75 -15.72
N ASN A 123 23.77 -26.25 -16.67
CA ASN A 123 23.58 -26.89 -17.97
C ASN A 123 24.90 -27.07 -18.75
N LYS A 124 25.84 -26.11 -18.68
CA LYS A 124 27.17 -26.25 -19.30
C LYS A 124 28.02 -27.31 -18.60
N LYS A 125 28.04 -27.33 -17.26
CA LYS A 125 28.85 -28.26 -16.46
C LYS A 125 28.40 -29.70 -16.65
N TYR A 126 27.09 -29.94 -16.68
CA TYR A 126 26.54 -31.29 -16.65
C TYR A 126 25.96 -31.73 -18.00
N GLY A 127 25.57 -30.80 -18.87
CA GLY A 127 25.01 -31.07 -20.21
C GLY A 127 26.03 -31.16 -21.34
N ARG A 128 27.30 -30.76 -21.15
CA ARG A 128 28.31 -30.80 -22.22
C ARG A 128 29.05 -32.14 -22.27
N GLY A 129 28.53 -33.07 -23.09
CA GLY A 129 29.29 -34.05 -23.88
C GLY A 129 30.00 -35.22 -23.20
N LEU A 130 30.52 -35.09 -21.98
CA LEU A 130 31.28 -36.18 -21.33
C LEU A 130 30.39 -37.14 -20.54
N ASN A 131 29.26 -36.65 -20.03
CA ASN A 131 28.30 -37.46 -19.26
C ASN A 131 27.30 -38.21 -20.14
N LEU A 132 27.05 -37.73 -21.36
CA LEU A 132 26.19 -38.44 -22.32
C LEU A 132 26.82 -39.78 -22.73
N ALA A 133 28.12 -39.79 -23.06
CA ALA A 133 28.84 -41.03 -23.39
C ALA A 133 28.89 -42.02 -22.21
N ARG A 134 29.00 -41.51 -20.97
CA ARG A 134 28.98 -42.33 -19.74
C ARG A 134 27.58 -42.88 -19.40
N ALA A 135 26.53 -42.10 -19.61
CA ALA A 135 25.15 -42.52 -19.36
C ALA A 135 24.69 -43.63 -20.35
N TRP A 136 25.10 -43.52 -21.62
CA TRP A 136 24.86 -44.58 -22.62
C TRP A 136 25.60 -45.88 -22.28
N ALA A 137 26.85 -45.80 -21.81
CA ALA A 137 27.63 -46.97 -21.40
C ALA A 137 27.10 -47.68 -20.14
N ALA A 138 26.35 -46.97 -19.30
CA ALA A 138 25.72 -47.52 -18.08
C ALA A 138 24.29 -48.05 -18.31
N GLY A 139 23.80 -48.07 -19.56
CA GLY A 139 22.44 -48.53 -19.89
C GLY A 139 21.33 -47.54 -19.52
N GLY A 140 21.68 -46.28 -19.22
CA GLY A 140 20.73 -45.21 -18.95
C GLY A 140 20.24 -44.58 -20.24
N GLY A 141 18.92 -44.51 -20.41
CA GLY A 141 18.30 -43.82 -21.55
C GLY A 141 18.67 -42.33 -21.63
N PRO A 142 18.38 -41.65 -22.76
CA PRO A 142 18.85 -40.30 -23.08
C PRO A 142 18.41 -39.16 -22.14
N SER A 143 17.72 -39.49 -21.04
CA SER A 143 17.11 -38.56 -20.09
C SER A 143 17.43 -38.84 -18.62
N SER A 144 18.40 -39.70 -18.29
CA SER A 144 18.81 -39.83 -16.87
C SER A 144 19.77 -38.68 -16.51
N LYS A 145 19.21 -37.56 -16.02
CA LYS A 145 20.00 -36.50 -15.37
C LYS A 145 20.89 -37.15 -14.30
N SER A 146 22.17 -36.80 -14.25
CA SER A 146 23.07 -37.28 -13.19
C SER A 146 22.54 -36.87 -11.81
N ALA A 147 22.68 -37.70 -10.79
CA ALA A 147 22.25 -37.37 -9.43
C ALA A 147 22.89 -36.06 -8.91
N GLU A 148 24.13 -35.78 -9.32
CA GLU A 148 24.84 -34.54 -9.03
C GLU A 148 24.24 -33.31 -9.75
N HIS A 149 23.71 -33.51 -10.95
CA HIS A 149 23.01 -32.46 -11.70
C HIS A 149 21.68 -32.10 -11.02
N VAL A 150 20.92 -33.11 -10.59
CA VAL A 150 19.65 -32.92 -9.90
C VAL A 150 19.85 -32.17 -8.58
N ALA A 151 20.85 -32.57 -7.77
CA ALA A 151 21.16 -31.88 -6.52
C ALA A 151 21.59 -30.40 -6.74
N ALA A 152 22.32 -30.12 -7.82
CA ALA A 152 22.72 -28.75 -8.17
C ALA A 152 21.53 -27.89 -8.64
N GLU A 153 20.62 -28.46 -9.44
CA GLU A 153 19.37 -27.80 -9.85
C GLU A 153 18.48 -27.52 -8.63
N GLU A 154 18.29 -28.49 -7.74
CA GLU A 154 17.50 -28.36 -6.51
C GLU A 154 18.06 -27.29 -5.56
N GLY A 155 19.39 -27.24 -5.41
CA GLY A 155 20.04 -26.18 -4.65
C GLY A 155 19.74 -24.78 -5.20
N GLU A 156 19.79 -24.61 -6.53
CA GLU A 156 19.50 -23.32 -7.17
C GLU A 156 18.01 -22.95 -7.07
N THR A 157 17.10 -23.90 -7.24
CA THR A 157 15.65 -23.64 -7.11
C THR A 157 15.31 -23.23 -5.68
N THR A 158 15.86 -23.89 -4.66
CA THR A 158 15.60 -23.49 -3.26
C THR A 158 16.04 -22.05 -2.98
N ILE A 159 17.19 -21.64 -3.52
CA ILE A 159 17.68 -20.27 -3.36
C ILE A 159 16.79 -19.28 -4.12
N SER A 160 16.42 -19.59 -5.37
CA SER A 160 15.54 -18.72 -6.16
C SER A 160 14.16 -18.56 -5.51
N THR A 161 13.53 -19.66 -5.08
CA THR A 161 12.24 -19.61 -4.35
C THR A 161 12.33 -18.75 -3.09
N HIS A 162 13.42 -18.86 -2.33
CA HIS A 162 13.62 -18.02 -1.15
C HIS A 162 13.76 -16.52 -1.51
N ARG A 163 14.50 -16.21 -2.57
CA ARG A 163 14.68 -14.82 -3.04
C ARG A 163 13.40 -14.23 -3.62
N GLU A 164 12.65 -15.02 -4.39
CA GLU A 164 11.33 -14.66 -4.88
C GLU A 164 10.36 -14.37 -3.73
N SER A 165 10.39 -15.20 -2.68
CA SER A 165 9.58 -14.97 -1.47
C SER A 165 9.93 -13.65 -0.77
N ILE A 166 11.22 -13.29 -0.73
CA ILE A 166 11.68 -12.00 -0.18
C ILE A 166 11.19 -10.84 -1.06
N LEU A 167 11.33 -10.95 -2.38
CA LEU A 167 10.86 -9.92 -3.32
C LEU A 167 9.35 -9.72 -3.21
N TRP A 168 8.59 -10.81 -3.13
CA TRP A 168 7.15 -10.78 -2.90
C TRP A 168 6.81 -10.08 -1.58
N PHE A 169 7.49 -10.44 -0.48
CA PHE A 169 7.28 -9.81 0.82
C PHE A 169 7.54 -8.29 0.79
N LEU A 170 8.64 -7.86 0.15
CA LEU A 170 8.97 -6.44 0.03
C LEU A 170 7.94 -5.66 -0.80
N ARG A 171 7.47 -6.25 -1.91
CA ARG A 171 6.38 -5.68 -2.72
C ARG A 171 5.10 -5.53 -1.89
N GLN A 172 4.74 -6.55 -1.13
CA GLN A 172 3.57 -6.52 -0.26
C GLN A 172 3.68 -5.43 0.83
N ARG A 173 4.85 -5.27 1.47
CA ARG A 173 5.06 -4.20 2.46
C ARG A 173 5.01 -2.81 1.82
N LEU A 174 5.55 -2.65 0.62
CA LEU A 174 5.46 -1.39 -0.10
C LEU A 174 4.01 -1.06 -0.46
N GLN A 175 3.23 -2.06 -0.90
CA GLN A 175 1.82 -1.89 -1.20
C GLN A 175 1.02 -1.38 0.00
N GLU A 176 1.25 -1.92 1.20
CA GLU A 176 0.59 -1.39 2.41
C GLU A 176 0.91 0.08 2.67
N CYS A 177 2.14 0.52 2.39
CA CYS A 177 2.51 1.93 2.52
C CYS A 177 1.79 2.79 1.49
N VAL A 178 1.64 2.30 0.25
CA VAL A 178 0.88 2.97 -0.82
C VAL A 178 -0.59 3.08 -0.42
N GLU A 179 -1.20 2.01 0.07
CA GLU A 179 -2.60 2.00 0.55
C GLU A 179 -2.80 2.98 1.71
N ALA A 180 -1.87 3.02 2.67
CA ALA A 180 -1.92 3.97 3.78
C ALA A 180 -1.84 5.43 3.30
N GLN A 181 -0.97 5.71 2.33
CA GLN A 181 -0.83 7.05 1.73
C GLN A 181 -2.08 7.43 0.92
N GLN A 182 -2.62 6.52 0.12
CA GLN A 182 -3.84 6.72 -0.65
C GLN A 182 -5.04 6.99 0.26
N ASN A 183 -5.19 6.23 1.35
CA ASN A 183 -6.25 6.44 2.33
C ASN A 183 -6.20 7.84 2.96
N MET A 184 -4.99 8.34 3.29
CA MET A 184 -4.83 9.70 3.81
C MET A 184 -5.24 10.77 2.79
N MET A 185 -4.84 10.59 1.53
CA MET A 185 -5.18 11.51 0.44
C MET A 185 -6.67 11.49 0.13
N GLU A 186 -7.31 10.32 0.13
CA GLU A 186 -8.75 10.17 -0.06
C GLU A 186 -9.53 10.91 1.02
N ILE A 187 -9.19 10.72 2.29
CA ILE A 187 -9.82 11.44 3.41
C ILE A 187 -9.66 12.96 3.25
N ARG A 188 -8.51 13.42 2.73
CA ARG A 188 -8.31 14.85 2.47
C ARG A 188 -9.23 15.34 1.35
N ILE A 189 -9.27 14.63 0.22
CA ILE A 189 -10.09 15.00 -0.93
C ILE A 189 -11.57 15.01 -0.55
N THR A 190 -12.06 13.99 0.16
CA THR A 190 -13.46 13.94 0.60
C THR A 190 -13.82 15.11 1.51
N ARG A 191 -12.94 15.50 2.44
CA ARG A 191 -13.15 16.66 3.31
C ARG A 191 -13.14 17.99 2.55
N GLU A 192 -12.29 18.14 1.53
CA GLU A 192 -12.32 19.33 0.69
C GLU A 192 -13.59 19.39 -0.18
N MET A 193 -14.05 18.24 -0.69
CA MET A 193 -15.31 18.12 -1.43
C MET A 193 -16.53 18.41 -0.54
N GLU A 194 -16.53 17.97 0.72
CA GLU A 194 -17.56 18.30 1.70
C GLU A 194 -17.54 19.78 2.06
N LYS A 195 -16.35 20.38 2.21
CA LYS A 195 -16.20 21.81 2.49
C LYS A 195 -16.69 22.66 1.32
N SER A 196 -16.38 22.31 0.08
CA SER A 196 -16.89 23.04 -1.10
C SER A 196 -18.41 22.94 -1.20
N ARG A 197 -18.98 21.74 -0.96
CA ARG A 197 -20.45 21.55 -0.84
C ARG A 197 -21.05 22.39 0.29
N SER A 198 -20.41 22.44 1.46
CA SER A 198 -20.89 23.21 2.61
C SER A 198 -20.80 24.73 2.40
N VAL A 199 -19.75 25.23 1.74
CA VAL A 199 -19.63 26.65 1.38
C VAL A 199 -20.69 27.03 0.36
N LEU A 200 -20.96 26.19 -0.63
CA LEU A 200 -22.04 26.40 -1.59
C LEU A 200 -23.42 26.39 -0.90
N ALA A 201 -23.70 25.39 -0.05
CA ALA A 201 -24.95 25.33 0.71
C ALA A 201 -25.11 26.52 1.67
N LYS A 202 -24.02 27.02 2.27
CA LYS A 202 -24.03 28.19 3.14
C LYS A 202 -24.12 29.51 2.37
N ALA A 203 -23.62 29.57 1.14
CA ALA A 203 -23.89 30.67 0.21
C ALA A 203 -25.36 30.65 -0.28
N GLN A 204 -26.03 29.51 -0.17
CA GLN A 204 -27.41 29.28 -0.61
C GLN A 204 -28.47 29.47 0.51
N GLY A 205 -28.11 29.97 1.70
CA GLY A 205 -29.09 30.34 2.74
C GLY A 205 -28.60 31.46 3.68
N PRO A 206 -29.47 32.24 4.38
CA PRO A 206 -30.93 32.21 4.50
C PRO A 206 -31.65 33.40 3.82
N ASP A 207 -30.98 34.18 2.97
CA ASP A 207 -31.57 35.41 2.39
C ASP A 207 -32.63 35.16 1.29
N MET A 208 -32.78 33.90 0.85
CA MET A 208 -33.89 33.44 -0.02
C MET A 208 -35.00 32.73 0.77
N ALA A 209 -34.90 32.63 2.10
CA ALA A 209 -35.97 32.13 2.96
C ALA A 209 -36.59 33.24 3.84
N SER A 210 -35.94 34.41 3.94
CA SER A 210 -36.45 35.57 4.69
C SER A 210 -37.42 36.46 3.88
N LEU A 211 -37.49 36.31 2.55
CA LEU A 211 -38.38 37.09 1.69
C LEU A 211 -39.78 36.49 1.51
N GLN A 212 -40.06 35.33 2.12
CA GLN A 212 -41.38 34.69 2.10
C GLN A 212 -41.98 34.56 3.51
N SER A 213 -41.81 35.60 4.34
CA SER A 213 -42.51 35.69 5.63
C SER A 213 -42.81 37.15 6.01
N THR A 214 -43.44 37.89 5.09
CA THR A 214 -43.91 39.27 5.36
C THR A 214 -45.38 39.48 4.98
N TYR A 215 -46.17 38.41 4.88
CA TYR A 215 -47.62 38.53 4.80
C TYR A 215 -48.25 37.32 5.51
N GLU A 216 -48.52 37.46 6.81
CA GLU A 216 -49.84 37.21 7.37
C GLU A 216 -49.83 37.35 8.89
N SER A 217 -50.69 38.28 9.32
CA SER A 217 -51.54 38.18 10.50
C SER A 217 -50.93 38.29 11.90
N SER A 218 -51.16 39.49 12.46
CA SER A 218 -51.30 39.76 13.88
C SER A 218 -52.29 38.80 14.57
N SER A 219 -51.89 38.18 15.69
CA SER A 219 -52.72 38.11 16.91
C SER A 219 -51.97 37.47 18.10
N SER A 220 -51.96 38.24 19.19
CA SER A 220 -52.00 37.90 20.62
C SER A 220 -51.48 36.56 21.20
N ALA A 221 -50.81 36.75 22.34
CA ALA A 221 -50.95 36.03 23.62
C ALA A 221 -49.82 35.07 24.04
N ASP A 222 -49.29 35.40 25.22
CA ASP A 222 -48.43 34.63 26.10
C ASP A 222 -48.90 33.20 26.34
N TYR A 223 -48.01 32.18 26.22
CA TYR A 223 -48.07 30.98 27.07
C TYR A 223 -46.69 30.38 27.31
N LYS A 224 -46.49 29.97 28.56
CA LYS A 224 -45.34 29.31 29.18
C LYS A 224 -45.42 27.78 28.98
N ALA A 225 -44.26 27.14 29.06
CA ALA A 225 -44.01 25.77 29.58
C ALA A 225 -43.89 24.58 28.59
N THR A 226 -42.67 24.02 28.60
CA THR A 226 -42.29 22.60 28.85
C THR A 226 -42.73 21.45 27.93
N ALA A 227 -41.69 20.71 27.53
CA ALA A 227 -41.56 19.26 27.46
C ALA A 227 -42.02 18.49 26.19
N SER A 228 -41.00 17.96 25.50
CA SER A 228 -40.85 16.56 25.05
C SER A 228 -41.99 15.92 24.26
N SER A 229 -41.77 15.62 22.97
CA SER A 229 -41.58 14.24 22.45
C SER A 229 -41.59 14.20 20.92
N GLN A 230 -40.51 13.63 20.37
CA GLN A 230 -40.48 12.60 19.33
C GLN A 230 -41.70 12.51 18.37
N ALA A 231 -41.53 12.90 17.11
CA ALA A 231 -42.23 12.30 15.98
C ALA A 231 -41.42 12.46 14.70
N ALA A 232 -41.24 11.35 14.00
CA ALA A 232 -40.56 11.24 12.73
C ALA A 232 -41.33 11.98 11.63
N SER A 233 -40.62 12.84 10.88
CA SER A 233 -41.03 13.24 9.55
C SER A 233 -40.08 12.55 8.58
N GLN A 234 -40.54 11.43 8.03
CA GLN A 234 -40.09 10.92 6.75
C GLN A 234 -40.38 12.01 5.71
N GLU A 235 -39.37 12.78 5.34
CA GLU A 235 -39.43 13.65 4.18
C GLU A 235 -38.65 13.00 3.05
N ALA A 236 -39.35 12.84 1.93
CA ALA A 236 -38.94 12.11 0.75
C ALA A 236 -37.53 12.49 0.32
N THR A 237 -36.70 11.48 0.07
CA THR A 237 -35.52 11.62 -0.78
C THR A 237 -35.96 12.32 -2.07
N PRO A 238 -35.48 13.52 -2.40
CA PRO A 238 -35.65 14.02 -3.75
C PRO A 238 -34.87 13.05 -4.63
N SER A 239 -35.58 12.38 -5.52
CA SER A 239 -34.98 11.56 -6.56
C SER A 239 -34.04 12.47 -7.34
N TYR A 240 -32.75 12.44 -7.00
CA TYR A 240 -31.71 13.15 -7.72
C TYR A 240 -31.70 12.59 -9.13
N ASN A 241 -32.33 13.29 -10.06
CA ASN A 241 -32.16 13.05 -11.49
C ASN A 241 -30.83 13.68 -11.87
N PRO A 242 -29.77 12.90 -12.17
CA PRO A 242 -28.47 13.45 -12.52
C PRO A 242 -28.51 14.31 -13.80
N ALA A 243 -29.61 14.22 -14.57
CA ALA A 243 -29.80 14.92 -15.83
C ALA A 243 -30.21 16.40 -15.69
N GLU A 244 -30.60 16.89 -14.52
CA GLU A 244 -31.13 18.27 -14.35
C GLU A 244 -30.07 19.38 -14.42
N GLY A 245 -28.79 19.05 -14.58
CA GLY A 245 -27.69 20.03 -14.64
C GLY A 245 -26.67 19.85 -15.76
N LEU A 246 -26.86 18.90 -16.67
CA LEU A 246 -25.94 18.63 -17.79
C LEU A 246 -26.56 19.13 -19.10
N THR A 247 -25.75 19.80 -19.92
CA THR A 247 -26.20 20.13 -21.28
C THR A 247 -26.46 18.84 -22.06
N GLN A 248 -27.43 18.85 -22.98
CA GLN A 248 -27.78 17.67 -23.80
C GLN A 248 -26.54 17.05 -24.49
N GLU A 249 -25.57 17.88 -24.86
CA GLU A 249 -24.28 17.48 -25.45
C GLU A 249 -23.39 16.72 -24.46
N GLN A 250 -23.36 17.13 -23.18
CA GLN A 250 -22.59 16.43 -22.15
C GLN A 250 -23.17 15.05 -21.84
N VAL A 251 -24.50 14.91 -21.86
CA VAL A 251 -25.16 13.61 -21.68
C VAL A 251 -24.82 12.66 -22.83
N GLN A 252 -24.84 13.13 -24.08
CA GLN A 252 -24.44 12.32 -25.24
C GLN A 252 -22.97 11.89 -25.18
N MET A 253 -22.08 12.77 -24.70
CA MET A 253 -20.67 12.45 -24.52
C MET A 253 -20.47 11.37 -23.44
N PHE A 254 -21.19 11.44 -22.31
CA PHE A 254 -21.17 10.40 -21.30
C PHE A 254 -21.73 9.05 -21.79
N GLU A 255 -22.79 9.07 -22.58
CA GLU A 255 -23.34 7.85 -23.19
C GLU A 255 -22.36 7.21 -24.19
N GLN A 256 -21.65 8.05 -24.95
CA GLN A 256 -20.63 7.60 -25.88
C GLN A 256 -19.42 7.01 -25.16
N ASP A 257 -18.91 7.69 -24.14
CA ASP A 257 -17.78 7.23 -23.32
C ASP A 257 -18.11 5.92 -22.58
N ASN A 258 -19.34 5.79 -22.06
CA ASN A 258 -19.79 4.55 -21.43
C ASN A 258 -19.85 3.38 -22.42
N LYS A 259 -20.32 3.62 -23.65
CA LYS A 259 -20.31 2.60 -24.71
C LYS A 259 -18.90 2.22 -25.12
N GLU A 260 -17.98 3.17 -25.17
CA GLU A 260 -16.58 2.91 -25.50
C GLU A 260 -15.87 2.10 -24.40
N MET A 261 -16.10 2.44 -23.13
CA MET A 261 -15.62 1.67 -21.98
C MET A 261 -16.13 0.22 -22.00
N LEU A 262 -17.42 0.00 -22.29
CA LEU A 262 -17.98 -1.35 -22.38
C LEU A 262 -17.34 -2.17 -23.52
N LYS A 263 -17.14 -1.57 -24.70
CA LYS A 263 -16.45 -2.22 -25.81
C LYS A 263 -14.99 -2.55 -25.48
N HIS A 264 -14.30 -1.67 -24.77
CA HIS A 264 -12.94 -1.94 -24.31
C HIS A 264 -12.91 -3.13 -23.35
N TYR A 265 -13.86 -3.22 -22.41
CA TYR A 265 -13.97 -4.38 -21.53
C TYR A 265 -14.28 -5.67 -22.28
N GLU A 266 -15.23 -5.65 -23.21
CA GLU A 266 -15.54 -6.80 -24.08
C GLU A 266 -14.30 -7.24 -24.88
N SER A 267 -13.55 -6.30 -25.47
CA SER A 267 -12.32 -6.59 -26.19
C SER A 267 -11.22 -7.16 -25.28
N THR A 268 -11.08 -6.68 -24.04
CA THR A 268 -10.11 -7.25 -23.09
C THR A 268 -10.51 -8.64 -22.62
N LEU A 269 -11.81 -8.90 -22.45
CA LEU A 269 -12.31 -10.23 -22.10
C LEU A 269 -12.15 -11.22 -23.26
N ASP A 270 -12.43 -10.80 -24.49
CA ASP A 270 -12.21 -11.62 -25.68
C ASP A 270 -10.72 -11.92 -25.89
N GLN A 271 -9.83 -10.94 -25.64
CA GLN A 271 -8.38 -11.16 -25.71
C GLN A 271 -7.88 -12.17 -24.68
N VAL A 272 -8.48 -12.20 -23.48
CA VAL A 272 -8.17 -13.20 -22.44
C VAL A 272 -8.79 -14.55 -22.75
N ARG A 273 -9.90 -14.59 -23.50
CA ARG A 273 -10.62 -15.83 -23.86
C ARG A 273 -10.07 -16.51 -25.12
N CYS A 274 -9.30 -15.80 -25.94
CA CYS A 274 -8.61 -16.33 -27.12
C CYS A 274 -7.19 -16.85 -26.86
N VAL A 275 -6.77 -16.95 -25.59
CA VAL A 275 -5.54 -17.62 -25.13
C VAL A 275 -5.93 -18.89 -24.36
#